data_AF-A0A7D6ZEX5-F1
#
_entry.id   AF-A0A7D6ZEX5-F1
#
_cell.length_a   1.000
_cell.length_b   1.000
_cell.length_c   1.000
_cell.angle_alpha   90.00
_cell.angle_beta   90.00
_cell.angle_gamma   90.00
#
_symmetry.space_group_name_H-M   'P 1'
#
loop_
_entity.id
_entity.type
_entity.pdbx_description
1 polymer ?
#
loop_
_entity_poly.entity_id
_entity_poly.type
_entity_poly.pdbx_seq_one_letter_code
_entity_poly.pdbx_strand_id
1 'polypeptide(L)' 'MNWINDYCEDSYVDGVRRAQGIVKLHATCTPPCPRIRGAAEYLEQMSTETHAGRPETQ' A
#
# COMPACT_ATOMS: atom_id res chain seq x y z
N MET A 1 -15.15 -15.69 0.23
CA MET A 1 -15.04 -14.25 -0.06
C MET A 1 -14.25 -14.09 -1.34
N ASN A 2 -14.87 -13.53 -2.39
CA ASN A 2 -14.25 -13.38 -3.71
C ASN A 2 -13.89 -11.91 -3.91
N TRP A 3 -12.60 -11.57 -3.81
CA TRP A 3 -12.07 -10.20 -3.94
C TRP A 3 -12.42 -9.52 -5.27
N ILE A 4 -12.82 -10.32 -6.25
CA ILE A 4 -13.25 -9.94 -7.60
C ILE A 4 -14.54 -9.08 -7.56
N ASN A 5 -15.44 -9.31 -6.60
CA ASN A 5 -16.71 -8.56 -6.54
C ASN A 5 -16.59 -7.18 -5.87
N ASP A 6 -15.51 -6.94 -5.13
CA ASP A 6 -15.26 -5.69 -4.40
C ASP A 6 -14.24 -4.78 -5.12
N TYR A 7 -13.91 -5.10 -6.38
CA TYR A 7 -12.89 -4.41 -7.19
C TYR A 7 -11.54 -4.31 -6.45
N CYS A 8 -11.25 -5.27 -5.58
CA CYS A 8 -10.03 -5.25 -4.77
C CYS A 8 -8.80 -5.61 -5.60
N GLU A 9 -8.96 -6.21 -6.78
CA GLU A 9 -7.89 -6.49 -7.74
C GLU A 9 -7.27 -5.22 -8.36
N ASP A 10 -8.05 -4.14 -8.50
CA ASP A 10 -7.59 -2.84 -8.97
C ASP A 10 -6.92 -2.07 -7.82
N SER A 11 -5.76 -2.58 -7.42
CA SER A 11 -5.01 -2.18 -6.23
C SER A 11 -3.94 -1.14 -6.52
N TYR A 12 -4.05 -0.35 -7.59
CA TYR A 12 -3.09 0.72 -7.84
C TYR A 12 -3.03 1.71 -6.65
N VAL A 13 -1.87 1.76 -6.00
CA VAL A 13 -1.59 2.64 -4.87
C VAL A 13 -0.46 3.59 -5.26
N ASP A 14 -0.77 4.88 -5.23
CA ASP A 14 0.21 5.95 -5.35
C ASP A 14 -0.11 7.06 -4.34
N GLY A 15 0.92 7.57 -3.68
CA GLY A 15 0.86 8.53 -2.60
C GLY A 15 0.72 7.91 -1.20
N VAL A 16 1.62 8.31 -0.29
CA VAL A 16 1.67 7.85 1.12
C VAL A 16 0.32 8.02 1.84
N ARG A 17 -0.35 9.17 1.66
CA ARG A 17 -1.65 9.44 2.29
C ARG A 17 -2.75 8.49 1.79
N ARG A 18 -2.74 8.16 0.49
CA ARG A 18 -3.69 7.22 -0.11
C ARG A 18 -3.45 5.82 0.44
N ALA A 19 -2.19 5.38 0.48
CA ALA A 19 -1.80 4.09 1.02
C ALA A 19 -2.23 3.92 2.50
N GLN A 20 -1.98 4.92 3.35
CA GLN A 20 -2.45 4.93 4.75
C GLN A 20 -3.97 4.82 4.86
N GLY A 21 -4.70 5.56 4.01
CA GLY A 21 -6.16 5.49 3.95
C GLY A 21 -6.66 4.09 3.59
N ILE A 22 -6.04 3.45 2.61
CA ILE A 22 -6.39 2.08 2.17
C ILE A 22 -6.15 1.08 3.30
N VAL A 23 -4.98 1.11 3.96
CA VAL A 23 -4.69 0.21 5.09
C VAL A 23 -5.73 0.37 6.20
N LYS A 24 -6.11 1.61 6.53
CA LYS A 24 -7.13 1.88 7.56
C LYS A 24 -8.51 1.38 7.15
N LEU A 25 -8.95 1.65 5.93
CA LEU A 25 -10.28 1.26 5.43
C LEU A 25 -10.43 -0.25 5.29
N HIS A 26 -9.36 -0.96 4.92
CA HIS A 26 -9.37 -2.39 4.67
C HIS A 26 -8.80 -3.24 5.82
N ALA A 27 -8.58 -2.64 7.00
CA ALA A 27 -8.05 -3.34 8.17
C ALA A 27 -8.87 -4.57 8.61
N THR A 28 -10.16 -4.61 8.24
CA THR A 28 -11.08 -5.70 8.58
C THR A 28 -11.13 -6.81 7.52
N CYS A 29 -10.46 -6.67 6.38
CA CYS A 29 -10.43 -7.70 5.34
C CYS A 29 -9.72 -8.97 5.86
N THR A 30 -10.45 -10.10 5.93
CA THR A 30 -9.89 -11.40 6.30
C THR A 30 -10.32 -12.47 5.26
N PRO A 31 -9.39 -13.11 4.54
CA PRO A 31 -7.94 -12.83 4.53
C PRO A 31 -7.63 -11.41 4.01
N PRO A 32 -6.39 -10.91 4.11
CA PRO A 32 -6.05 -9.58 3.58
C PRO A 32 -6.32 -9.49 2.08
N CYS A 33 -7.05 -8.47 1.65
CA CYS A 33 -7.35 -8.25 0.24
C CYS A 33 -6.12 -7.71 -0.53
N PRO A 34 -6.09 -7.80 -1.87
CA PRO A 34 -4.98 -7.25 -2.65
C PRO A 34 -4.75 -5.73 -2.42
N ARG A 35 -5.78 -4.93 -2.11
CA ARG A 35 -5.62 -3.49 -1.82
C ARG A 35 -4.84 -3.22 -0.53
N ILE A 36 -5.18 -3.90 0.58
CA ILE A 36 -4.44 -3.70 1.83
C ILE A 36 -3.00 -4.19 1.70
N ARG A 37 -2.78 -5.27 0.94
CA ARG A 37 -1.42 -5.76 0.64
C ARG A 37 -0.62 -4.75 -0.16
N GLY A 38 -1.13 -4.29 -1.31
CA GLY A 38 -0.44 -3.31 -2.15
C GLY A 38 -0.19 -1.98 -1.42
N ALA A 39 -1.13 -1.54 -0.57
CA ALA A 39 -0.94 -0.34 0.24
C ALA A 39 0.12 -0.51 1.33
N ALA A 40 0.19 -1.67 1.98
CA ALA A 40 1.25 -1.98 2.93
C ALA A 40 2.62 -2.02 2.24
N GLU A 41 2.73 -2.73 1.12
CA GLU A 41 3.96 -2.85 0.33
C GLU A 41 4.46 -1.47 -0.16
N TYR A 42 3.55 -0.59 -0.61
CA TYR A 42 3.90 0.79 -0.99
C TYR A 42 4.46 1.60 0.20
N LEU A 43 3.84 1.50 1.38
CA LEU A 43 4.32 2.21 2.57
C LEU A 43 5.69 1.69 3.02
N GLU A 44 5.93 0.38 2.92
CA GLU A 44 7.22 -0.24 3.20
C GLU A 44 8.30 0.28 2.24
N GLN A 45 8.01 0.34 0.94
CA GLN A 45 8.91 0.90 -0.07
C GLN A 45 9.23 2.37 0.21
N MET A 46 8.22 3.22 0.43
CA MET A 46 8.43 4.64 0.75
C MET A 46 9.22 4.86 2.05
N SER A 47 8.99 4.01 3.06
CA SER A 47 9.77 4.06 4.31
C SER A 47 11.24 3.69 4.09
N THR A 48 11.48 2.75 3.17
CA THR A 48 12.81 2.28 2.78
C THR A 48 13.52 3.34 1.93
N GLU A 49 12.83 3.97 0.98
CA GLU A 49 13.36 5.10 0.20
C GLU A 49 13.63 6.34 1.06
N THR A 50 12.88 6.53 2.14
CA THR A 50 13.16 7.60 3.11
C THR A 50 14.44 7.31 3.94
N HIS A 51 14.82 6.04 4.10
CA HIS A 51 16.03 5.61 4.84
C HIS A 51 17.24 5.31 3.94
N ALA A 52 17.02 4.94 2.68
CA ALA A 52 18.03 4.78 1.66
C ALA A 52 18.38 6.18 1.14
N GLY A 53 19.44 6.76 1.71
CA GLY A 53 19.82 8.15 1.50
C GLY A 53 19.78 8.60 0.04
N ARG A 54 19.41 9.87 -0.13
CA ARG A 54 19.91 10.67 -1.25
C ARG A 54 21.41 10.40 -1.37
N PRO A 55 21.96 9.91 -2.50
CA PRO A 55 23.35 10.20 -2.77
C PRO A 55 23.41 11.72 -2.94
N GLU A 56 23.90 12.40 -1.91
CA GLU A 56 24.40 13.75 -2.01
C GLU A 56 25.48 13.76 -3.09
N THR A 57 25.09 14.24 -4.27
CA THR A 57 25.99 14.50 -5.39
C THR A 57 27.07 15.45 -4.89
N GLN A 58 28.31 14.97 -4.84
CA GLN A 58 29.50 15.79 -4.66
C GLN A 58 29.99 16.28 -6.02
#